data_AF-A0A7V6T8X2-F1
#
_entry.id   AF-A0A7V6T8X2-F1
#
_cell.length_a   1.000
_cell.length_b   1.000
_cell.length_c   1.000
_cell.angle_alpha   90.00
_cell.angle_beta   90.00
_cell.angle_gamma   90.00
#
_symmetry.space_group_name_H-M   'P 1'
#
loop_
_entity.id
_entity.type
_entity.pdbx_description
1 polymer ?
#
loop_
_entity_poly.entity_id
_entity_poly.type
_entity_poly.pdbx_seq_one_letter_code
_entity_poly.pdbx_strand_id
1 'polypeptide(L)'
;AKTILSQQGSEGLRVKQIEKTLGISLTAVVPEDFKTVKNAINKGIPFVMSQPHSKVSSGIGSLIEALDITKPEGDLEKPKKSVVMRMFSF
;
A
#
# COMPACT_ATOMS: atom_id res chain seq x y z
N ALA A 1 3.80 8.53 -12.11
CA ALA A 1 4.79 7.54 -11.62
C ALA A 1 4.22 6.83 -10.40
N LYS A 2 4.57 5.56 -10.18
CA LYS A 2 4.22 4.84 -8.93
C LYS A 2 5.22 5.24 -7.85
N THR A 3 4.75 5.68 -6.68
CA THR A 3 5.61 6.22 -5.61
C THR A 3 5.37 5.46 -4.32
N ILE A 4 6.44 5.01 -3.66
CA ILE A 4 6.36 4.22 -2.42
C ILE A 4 7.10 4.97 -1.34
N LEU A 5 6.45 5.17 -0.18
CA LEU A 5 7.12 5.66 1.02
C LEU A 5 7.56 4.45 1.86
N SER A 6 8.87 4.26 2.00
CA SER A 6 9.44 3.15 2.77
C SER A 6 9.88 3.58 4.16
N GLN A 7 9.91 2.64 5.11
CA GLN A 7 10.36 2.86 6.49
C GLN A 7 9.57 3.95 7.22
N GLN A 8 8.27 4.04 6.99
CA GLN A 8 7.45 5.01 7.71
C GLN A 8 7.28 4.58 9.18
N GLY A 9 7.83 5.39 10.08
CA GLY A 9 7.64 5.28 11.52
C GLY A 9 6.44 6.11 12.04
N SER A 10 6.25 6.10 13.36
CA SER A 10 5.28 6.95 14.06
C SER A 10 5.75 8.39 14.23
N GLU A 11 7.07 8.59 14.24
CA GLU A 11 7.70 9.89 14.40
C GLU A 11 7.90 10.59 13.04
N GLY A 12 7.97 11.92 13.07
CA GLY A 12 8.27 12.73 11.89
C GLY A 12 7.05 13.16 11.08
N LEU A 13 7.23 13.31 9.76
CA LEU A 13 6.19 13.83 8.87
C LEU A 13 5.07 12.80 8.69
N ARG A 14 3.83 13.25 8.87
CA ARG A 14 2.67 12.43 8.53
C ARG A 14 2.56 12.25 7.03
N VAL A 15 2.09 11.09 6.58
CA VAL A 15 1.87 10.75 5.16
C VAL A 15 1.15 11.89 4.40
N LYS A 16 0.06 12.41 4.96
CA LYS A 16 -0.70 13.54 4.37
C LYS A 16 0.13 14.81 4.19
N GLN A 17 1.07 15.09 5.08
CA GLN A 17 1.95 16.26 4.98
C GLN A 17 2.98 16.06 3.87
N ILE A 18 3.52 14.85 3.71
CA ILE A 18 4.46 14.50 2.64
C ILE A 18 3.77 14.68 1.27
N GLU A 19 2.59 14.09 1.09
CA GLU A 19 1.82 14.20 -0.15
C GLU A 19 1.50 15.65 -0.49
N LYS A 20 1.02 16.43 0.49
CA LYS A 20 0.73 17.87 0.30
C LYS A 20 1.96 18.68 -0.08
N THR A 21 3.09 18.42 0.57
CA THR A 21 4.32 19.21 0.37
C THR A 21 4.97 18.91 -0.98
N LEU A 22 4.95 17.64 -1.39
CA LEU A 22 5.56 17.19 -2.64
C LEU A 22 4.59 17.30 -3.84
N GLY A 23 3.30 17.52 -3.60
CA GLY A 23 2.28 17.58 -4.66
C GLY A 23 2.09 16.23 -5.37
N ILE A 24 2.37 15.12 -4.68
CA ILE A 24 2.26 13.76 -5.23
C ILE A 24 1.36 12.90 -4.34
N SER A 25 0.73 11.89 -4.95
CA SER A 25 0.05 10.82 -4.23
C SER A 25 0.99 9.62 -4.06
N LEU A 26 0.97 9.01 -2.88
CA LEU A 26 1.72 7.80 -2.60
C LEU A 26 0.88 6.57 -3.01
N THR A 27 1.50 5.66 -3.75
CA THR A 27 0.89 4.39 -4.16
C THR A 27 0.82 3.41 -2.99
N ALA A 28 1.84 3.40 -2.13
CA ALA A 28 1.85 2.61 -0.91
C ALA A 28 2.76 3.22 0.16
N VAL A 29 2.52 2.83 1.40
CA VAL A 29 3.35 3.15 2.55
C VAL A 29 3.77 1.84 3.20
N VAL A 30 5.08 1.61 3.29
CA VAL A 30 5.66 0.43 3.94
C VAL A 30 6.16 0.86 5.32
N PRO A 31 5.64 0.26 6.40
CA PRO A 31 5.98 0.67 7.75
C PRO A 31 7.42 0.25 8.11
N GLU A 32 7.99 0.96 9.08
CA GLU A 32 9.25 0.59 9.69
C GLU A 32 9.15 -0.74 10.47
N ASP A 33 10.11 -1.64 10.23
CA ASP A 33 10.30 -2.88 11.00
C ASP A 33 11.76 -3.35 10.91
N PHE A 34 12.65 -2.69 11.63
CA PHE A 34 14.09 -2.96 11.56
C PHE A 34 14.46 -4.39 11.92
N LYS A 35 13.81 -4.98 12.94
CA LYS A 35 14.14 -6.32 13.42
C LYS A 35 13.84 -7.35 12.34
N THR A 36 12.66 -7.28 11.74
CA THR A 36 12.25 -8.20 10.68
C THR A 36 13.14 -8.07 9.45
N VAL A 37 13.37 -6.84 8.97
CA VAL A 37 14.18 -6.59 7.78
C VAL A 37 15.64 -7.02 7.98
N LYS A 38 16.25 -6.67 9.12
CA LYS A 38 17.63 -7.05 9.42
C LYS A 38 17.79 -8.57 9.51
N ASN A 39 16.85 -9.26 10.16
CA ASN A 39 16.87 -10.72 10.25
C ASN A 39 16.76 -11.38 8.87
N ALA A 40 15.89 -10.86 7.99
CA ALA A 40 15.73 -11.37 6.62
C ALA A 40 17.02 -11.22 5.80
N ILE A 41 17.66 -10.03 5.87
CA ILE A 41 18.95 -9.77 5.21
C ILE A 41 20.02 -10.75 5.72
N ASN A 42 20.19 -10.84 7.04
CA ASN A 42 21.24 -11.66 7.65
C ASN A 42 21.07 -13.16 7.36
N LYS A 43 19.83 -13.63 7.18
CA LYS A 43 19.53 -15.04 6.88
C LYS A 43 19.47 -15.33 5.39
N GLY A 44 19.49 -14.32 4.52
CA GLY A 44 19.30 -14.49 3.08
C GLY A 44 17.90 -14.98 2.70
N ILE A 45 16.89 -14.76 3.55
CA ILE A 45 15.50 -15.20 3.30
C ILE A 45 14.60 -13.98 3.33
N PRO A 46 13.84 -13.67 2.26
CA PRO A 46 12.92 -12.54 2.23
C PRO A 46 11.95 -12.52 3.43
N PHE A 47 11.69 -11.33 3.99
CA PHE A 47 10.81 -11.19 5.16
C PHE A 47 9.35 -11.57 4.84
N VAL A 48 8.91 -11.39 3.59
CA VAL A 48 7.57 -11.81 3.14
C VAL A 48 7.39 -13.33 3.22
N MET A 49 8.49 -14.10 3.13
CA MET A 49 8.47 -15.56 3.26
C MET A 49 8.67 -16.02 4.69
N SER A 50 9.64 -15.44 5.40
CA SER A 50 10.02 -15.88 6.75
C SER A 50 9.13 -15.32 7.86
N GLN A 51 8.52 -14.15 7.65
CA GLN A 51 7.69 -13.43 8.61
C GLN A 51 6.46 -12.81 7.90
N PRO A 52 5.55 -13.63 7.35
CA PRO A 52 4.44 -13.16 6.50
C PRO A 52 3.44 -12.27 7.24
N HIS A 53 3.35 -12.36 8.56
CA HIS A 53 2.44 -11.58 9.40
C HIS A 53 3.08 -10.32 10.02
N SER A 54 4.33 -10.00 9.66
CA SER A 54 4.97 -8.75 10.11
C SER A 54 4.32 -7.54 9.46
N LYS A 55 4.42 -6.37 10.12
CA LYS A 55 3.86 -5.12 9.58
C LYS A 55 4.47 -4.75 8.23
N VAL A 56 5.77 -4.98 8.05
CA VAL A 56 6.46 -4.73 6.78
C VAL A 56 5.95 -5.68 5.68
N SER A 57 5.70 -6.95 5.98
CA SER A 57 5.07 -7.90 5.04
C SER A 57 3.64 -7.48 4.66
N SER A 58 2.82 -7.05 5.63
CA SER A 58 1.50 -6.49 5.34
C SER A 58 1.58 -5.27 4.43
N GLY A 59 2.56 -4.37 4.63
CA GLY A 59 2.79 -3.21 3.77
C GLY A 59 3.12 -3.57 2.32
N ILE A 60 3.86 -4.67 2.11
CA ILE A 60 4.08 -5.22 0.75
C ILE A 60 2.78 -5.79 0.17
N GLY A 61 1.95 -6.45 0.97
CA GLY A 61 0.62 -6.91 0.55
C GLY A 61 -0.25 -5.76 0.03
N SER A 62 -0.33 -4.66 0.80
CA SER A 62 -1.06 -3.46 0.38
C SER A 62 -0.48 -2.82 -0.88
N LEU A 63 0.83 -2.86 -1.07
CA LEU A 63 1.45 -2.43 -2.32
C LEU A 63 0.98 -3.30 -3.50
N ILE A 64 1.01 -4.63 -3.36
CA ILE A 64 0.58 -5.56 -4.42
C ILE A 64 -0.88 -5.27 -4.83
N GLU A 65 -1.77 -5.06 -3.86
CA GLU A 65 -3.17 -4.68 -4.10
C GLU A 65 -3.27 -3.33 -4.81
N ALA A 66 -2.55 -2.31 -4.35
CA ALA A 66 -2.54 -0.98 -4.97
C ALA A 66 -1.96 -0.96 -6.39
N LEU A 67 -1.17 -1.98 -6.75
CA LEU A 67 -0.65 -2.14 -8.10
C LEU A 67 -1.57 -2.95 -9.03
N ASP A 68 -2.71 -3.45 -8.51
CA ASP A 68 -3.65 -4.35 -9.20
C ASP A 68 -2.95 -5.60 -9.80
N ILE A 69 -1.83 -6.04 -9.23
CA ILE A 69 -1.02 -7.14 -9.78
C ILE A 69 -1.80 -8.48 -9.77
N THR A 70 -2.76 -8.62 -8.86
CA THR A 70 -3.54 -9.85 -8.67
C THR A 70 -4.85 -9.87 -9.46
N LYS A 71 -5.23 -8.78 -10.14
CA LYS A 71 -6.43 -8.80 -10.99
C LYS A 71 -6.10 -9.44 -12.34
N PRO A 72 -6.86 -10.46 -12.78
CA PRO A 72 -6.74 -10.95 -14.15
C PRO A 72 -7.08 -9.83 -15.13
N GLU A 73 -6.29 -9.68 -16.20
CA GLU A 73 -6.53 -8.71 -17.26
C GLU A 73 -7.92 -8.95 -17.87
N GLY A 74 -8.91 -8.12 -17.52
CA GLY A 74 -10.28 -8.25 -18.03
C GLY A 74 -11.39 -7.67 -17.14
N ASP A 75 -11.15 -7.49 -15.84
CA ASP A 75 -12.13 -6.84 -14.96
C ASP A 75 -12.01 -5.31 -15.05
N LEU A 76 -12.50 -4.77 -16.17
CA LEU A 76 -12.87 -3.36 -16.26
C LEU A 76 -13.94 -3.10 -15.20
N GLU A 77 -13.63 -2.23 -14.23
CA GLU A 77 -14.59 -1.82 -13.20
C GLU A 77 -15.88 -1.32 -13.87
N LYS A 78 -16.95 -2.11 -13.77
CA LYS A 78 -18.29 -1.64 -14.13
C LYS A 78 -18.58 -0.46 -13.20
N PRO A 79 -18.86 0.75 -13.73
CA PRO A 79 -19.10 1.91 -12.90
C PRO A 79 -20.25 1.60 -11.94
N LYS A 80 -19.96 1.64 -10.63
CA LYS A 80 -20.96 1.44 -9.58
C LYS A 80 -22.03 2.51 -9.79
N LYS A 81 -23.22 2.09 -10.26
CA LYS A 81 -24.35 3.00 -10.50
C LYS A 81 -24.61 3.78 -9.21
N SER A 82 -24.46 5.10 -9.29
CA SER A 82 -24.57 6.02 -8.17
C SER A 82 -25.92 5.86 -7.47
N VAL A 83 -25.88 5.58 -6.17
CA VAL A 83 -27.06 5.47 -5.29
C VAL A 83 -27.84 6.79 -5.27
N VAL A 84 -27.17 7.92 -5.49
CA VAL A 84 -27.78 9.26 -5.60
C VAL A 84 -28.76 9.32 -6.76
N MET A 85 -28.44 8.70 -7.91
CA MET A 85 -29.33 8.70 -9.07
C MET A 85 -30.63 7.92 -8.83
N ARG A 86 -30.64 6.99 -7.86
CA ARG A 86 -31.81 6.16 -7.52
C ARG A 86 -32.80 6.89 -6.60
N MET A 87 -32.38 7.99 -5.94
CA MET A 87 -33.22 8.75 -5.03
C MET A 87 -33.97 9.91 -5.70
N PHE A 88 -33.58 10.31 -6.92
CA PHE A 88 -34.20 11.42 -7.66
C PHE A 88 -35.10 10.98 -8.82
N SER A 89 -35.44 9.68 -8.91
CA SER A 89 -36.28 9.12 -9.98
C SER A 89 -37.70 8.78 -9.51
N PHE A 90 -38.28 9.57 -8.61
CA PHE A 90 -39.70 9.50 -8.22
C PHE A 90 -40.44 10.73 -8.73
#